data_AF-A0A9P4N981-F1
#
_entry.id   AF-A0A9P4N981-F1
#
_cell.length_a   1.000
_cell.length_b   1.000
_cell.length_c   1.000
_cell.angle_alpha   90.00
_cell.angle_beta   90.00
_cell.angle_gamma   90.00
#
_symmetry.space_group_name_H-M   'P 1'
#
loop_
_entity.id
_entity.type
_entity.pdbx_description
1 polymer ?
#
loop_
_entity_poly.entity_id
_entity_poly.type
_entity_poly.pdbx_seq_one_letter_code
_entity_poly.pdbx_strand_id
1 'polypeptide(L)'
;MTPAHLSTAISLLSFFILPLCIAAPTSNAVAKRITIPFFKKYAALGDSYGSGIGAGEYTGGPFTENWRCSRFTDAYGQQLHRELNDPEQREFSHKACAGKTAEEIRNQHVDFDTDLITLSAGGNNVGFSNLVDGCIYRFVPGRSPVSRLWKETSGRRAGESDCL
;
A
#
# COMPACT_ATOMS: atom_id res chain seq x y z
N MET A 1 -56.78 -17.37 13.68
CA MET A 1 -57.65 -18.12 14.60
C MET A 1 -56.93 -19.42 14.96
N THR A 2 -56.91 -19.72 16.26
CA THR A 2 -56.05 -20.57 17.11
C THR A 2 -56.26 -22.11 16.91
N PRO A 3 -55.65 -23.02 17.72
CA PRO A 3 -54.24 -23.48 17.76
C PRO A 3 -54.13 -25.03 17.97
N ALA A 4 -53.00 -25.51 18.54
CA ALA A 4 -52.72 -26.81 19.23
C ALA A 4 -51.84 -27.82 18.44
N HIS A 5 -50.56 -28.01 18.75
CA HIS A 5 -49.91 -28.75 19.88
C HIS A 5 -49.85 -30.29 19.71
N LEU A 6 -48.64 -30.81 19.42
CA LEU A 6 -48.18 -32.21 19.64
C LEU A 6 -46.66 -32.24 19.29
N SER A 7 -45.70 -32.87 19.96
CA SER A 7 -45.52 -33.48 21.27
C SER A 7 -43.99 -33.61 21.50
N THR A 8 -43.60 -33.82 22.76
CA THR A 8 -42.27 -33.81 23.38
C THR A 8 -41.33 -34.96 22.99
N ALA A 9 -40.01 -34.73 23.00
CA ALA A 9 -39.02 -35.69 23.54
C ALA A 9 -37.66 -35.02 23.83
N ILE A 10 -37.31 -34.98 25.12
CA ILE A 10 -36.00 -34.58 25.66
C ILE A 10 -35.14 -35.83 25.75
N SER A 11 -33.90 -35.79 25.25
CA SER A 11 -32.81 -36.64 25.76
C SER A 11 -31.49 -35.88 25.67
N LEU A 12 -30.92 -35.62 26.85
CA LEU A 12 -29.65 -34.94 27.09
C LEU A 12 -28.52 -35.99 27.26
N LEU A 13 -27.29 -35.52 27.10
CA LEU A 13 -26.00 -36.14 27.51
C LEU A 13 -25.37 -37.20 26.59
N SER A 14 -24.37 -36.77 25.81
CA SER A 14 -23.10 -37.50 25.71
C SER A 14 -21.94 -36.53 25.96
N PHE A 15 -21.45 -36.57 27.20
CA PHE A 15 -20.26 -35.90 27.70
C PHE A 15 -19.01 -36.57 27.11
N PHE A 16 -18.02 -35.73 26.77
CA PHE A 16 -16.58 -35.98 26.92
C PHE A 16 -15.96 -37.23 26.28
N ILE A 17 -15.38 -37.03 25.10
CA ILE A 17 -14.11 -37.70 24.75
C ILE A 17 -13.09 -36.60 24.48
N LEU A 18 -12.22 -36.35 25.46
CA LEU A 18 -11.07 -35.48 25.37
C LEU A 18 -9.94 -36.26 24.67
N PRO A 19 -9.50 -35.94 23.44
CA PRO A 19 -8.22 -36.43 22.98
C PRO A 19 -7.16 -35.59 23.69
N LEU A 20 -6.40 -36.24 24.57
CA LEU A 20 -5.17 -35.75 25.16
C LEU A 20 -4.14 -35.55 24.02
N CYS A 21 -4.24 -34.43 23.31
CA CYS A 21 -3.15 -33.96 22.47
C CYS A 21 -2.05 -33.45 23.40
N ILE A 22 -0.99 -34.25 23.50
CA ILE A 22 0.30 -33.88 24.08
C ILE A 22 0.69 -32.52 23.51
N ALA A 23 0.69 -31.49 24.35
CA ALA A 23 1.19 -30.18 23.98
C ALA A 23 2.69 -30.32 23.72
N ALA A 24 3.09 -30.34 22.44
CA ALA A 24 4.47 -30.12 22.08
C ALA A 24 4.89 -28.75 22.66
N PRO A 25 6.10 -28.61 23.24
CA PRO A 25 6.60 -27.29 23.61
C PRO A 25 6.69 -26.48 22.32
N THR A 26 5.78 -25.52 22.15
CA THR A 26 5.91 -24.49 21.14
C THR A 26 7.18 -23.74 21.50
N SER A 27 8.25 -23.95 20.72
CA SER A 27 9.42 -23.08 20.81
C SER A 27 8.95 -21.67 20.52
N ASN A 28 8.68 -20.91 21.58
CA ASN A 28 8.55 -19.47 21.53
C ASN A 28 9.94 -18.95 21.19
N ALA A 29 10.27 -18.95 19.90
CA ALA A 29 11.33 -18.10 19.38
C ALA A 29 10.86 -16.68 19.70
N VAL A 30 11.29 -16.16 20.84
CA VAL A 30 11.17 -14.75 21.17
C VAL A 30 11.98 -14.06 20.09
N ALA A 31 11.29 -13.57 19.06
CA ALA A 31 11.91 -12.73 18.06
C ALA A 31 12.60 -11.62 18.83
N LYS A 32 13.94 -11.57 18.71
CA LYS A 32 14.74 -10.51 19.32
C LYS A 32 14.19 -9.21 18.75
N ARG A 33 13.38 -8.49 19.54
CA ARG A 33 12.88 -7.18 19.16
C ARG A 33 14.11 -6.32 18.92
N ILE A 34 14.32 -5.92 17.68
CA ILE A 34 15.31 -4.90 17.36
C ILE A 34 14.84 -3.67 18.12
N THR A 35 15.57 -3.28 19.17
CA THR A 35 15.35 -1.99 19.84
C THR A 35 15.89 -0.93 18.91
N ILE A 36 15.08 -0.53 17.92
CA ILE A 36 15.35 0.65 17.10
C ILE A 36 15.32 1.84 18.08
N PRO A 37 16.27 2.79 18.01
CA PRO A 37 16.20 4.01 18.82
C PRO A 37 14.80 4.58 18.73
N PHE A 38 14.27 5.04 19.86
CA PHE A 38 12.93 5.61 19.91
C PHE A 38 12.91 6.84 19.00
N PHE A 39 12.44 6.69 17.75
CA PHE A 39 12.14 7.81 16.87
C PHE A 39 10.75 8.33 17.25
N LYS A 40 10.65 9.63 17.55
CA LYS A 40 9.39 10.32 17.86
C LYS A 40 8.75 10.87 16.58
N LYS A 41 9.55 11.23 15.58
CA LYS A 41 9.10 11.83 14.32
C LYS A 41 9.42 10.93 13.13
N TYR A 42 8.39 10.53 12.39
CA TYR A 42 8.53 9.69 11.20
C TYR A 42 7.83 10.32 10.01
N ALA A 43 8.53 10.44 8.88
CA ALA A 43 7.95 10.86 7.62
C ALA A 43 8.05 9.78 6.53
N ALA A 44 6.94 9.52 5.85
CA ALA A 44 6.91 8.69 4.65
C ALA A 44 6.79 9.57 3.40
N LEU A 45 7.88 9.64 2.63
CA LEU A 45 7.99 10.41 1.39
C LEU A 45 7.99 9.49 0.18
N GLY A 46 7.82 10.08 -1.00
CA GLY A 46 8.09 9.40 -2.26
C GLY A 46 6.98 9.49 -3.29
N ASP A 47 6.95 8.49 -4.16
CA ASP A 47 6.05 8.39 -5.30
C ASP A 47 4.82 7.51 -5.02
N SER A 48 4.24 6.88 -6.06
CA SER A 48 3.08 5.99 -5.94
C SER A 48 3.34 4.75 -5.09
N TYR A 49 4.59 4.28 -5.01
CA TYR A 49 4.94 3.15 -4.14
C TYR A 49 4.87 3.54 -2.67
N GLY A 50 5.27 4.78 -2.33
CA GLY A 50 5.14 5.37 -1.00
C GLY A 50 3.73 5.79 -0.65
N SER A 51 2.93 6.24 -1.63
CA SER A 51 1.53 6.59 -1.41
C SER A 51 0.66 5.34 -1.20
N GLY A 52 1.11 4.19 -1.70
CA GLY A 52 0.49 2.89 -1.47
C GLY A 52 -0.71 2.62 -2.38
N ILE A 53 -0.66 3.05 -3.64
CA ILE A 53 -1.74 2.77 -4.60
C ILE A 53 -2.09 1.28 -4.60
N GLY A 54 -3.36 0.97 -4.34
CA GLY A 54 -3.87 -0.39 -4.31
C GLY A 54 -3.74 -1.13 -2.97
N ALA A 55 -3.22 -0.47 -1.92
CA ALA A 55 -3.09 -1.05 -0.59
C ALA A 55 -4.14 -0.50 0.38
N GLY A 56 -5.22 -1.25 0.62
CA GLY A 56 -6.29 -0.83 1.52
C GLY A 56 -7.23 0.20 0.89
N GLU A 57 -7.74 1.12 1.71
CA GLU A 57 -8.70 2.14 1.29
C GLU A 57 -8.04 3.47 0.98
N TYR A 58 -8.74 4.30 0.23
CA TYR A 58 -8.28 5.65 -0.05
C TYR A 58 -8.25 6.50 1.23
N THR A 59 -7.15 7.21 1.50
CA THR A 59 -7.05 8.11 2.65
C THR A 59 -7.69 9.46 2.32
N GLY A 60 -8.68 9.88 3.11
CA GLY A 60 -9.34 11.18 2.97
C GLY A 60 -10.45 11.21 1.90
N GLY A 61 -11.25 12.28 1.93
CA GLY A 61 -12.37 12.47 1.01
C GLY A 61 -11.94 13.03 -0.35
N PRO A 62 -12.86 13.06 -1.34
CA PRO A 62 -12.61 13.64 -2.65
C PRO A 62 -12.05 15.06 -2.57
N PHE A 63 -11.17 15.41 -3.51
CA PHE A 63 -10.52 16.73 -3.63
C PHE A 63 -9.60 17.16 -2.48
N THR A 64 -9.39 16.33 -1.45
CA THR A 64 -8.35 16.55 -0.43
C THR A 64 -6.94 16.37 -1.00
N GLU A 65 -5.91 16.81 -0.28
CA GLU A 65 -4.52 16.56 -0.69
C GLU A 65 -4.23 15.05 -0.77
N ASN A 66 -4.72 14.27 0.20
CA ASN A 66 -4.58 12.82 0.16
C ASN A 66 -5.25 12.23 -1.10
N TRP A 67 -6.42 12.78 -1.50
CA TRP A 67 -7.11 12.47 -2.78
C TRP A 67 -6.35 12.88 -4.05
N ARG A 68 -5.55 13.93 -3.98
CA ARG A 68 -4.72 14.32 -5.14
C ARG A 68 -3.45 13.47 -5.23
N CYS A 69 -2.99 12.94 -4.10
CA CYS A 69 -1.75 12.20 -4.00
C CYS A 69 -1.90 10.67 -4.01
N SER A 70 -3.12 10.13 -4.08
CA SER A 70 -3.35 8.68 -4.10
C SER A 70 -2.71 7.98 -2.91
N ARG A 71 -2.94 8.56 -1.73
CA ARG A 71 -2.51 7.99 -0.45
C ARG A 71 -3.54 6.99 0.06
N PHE A 72 -3.09 5.82 0.46
CA PHE A 72 -3.95 4.74 0.94
C PHE A 72 -3.64 4.35 2.39
N THR A 73 -4.65 3.79 3.07
CA THR A 73 -4.60 3.45 4.49
C THR A 73 -3.59 2.35 4.82
N ASP A 74 -3.26 1.47 3.86
CA ASP A 74 -2.31 0.36 4.06
C ASP A 74 -1.03 0.53 3.25
N ALA A 75 -0.71 1.76 2.84
CA ALA A 75 0.62 2.09 2.34
C ALA A 75 1.70 1.62 3.32
N TYR A 76 2.87 1.20 2.82
CA TYR A 76 3.92 0.66 3.71
C TYR A 76 4.33 1.68 4.79
N GLY A 77 4.27 2.99 4.49
CA GLY A 77 4.53 4.03 5.47
C GLY A 77 3.56 4.00 6.65
N GLN A 78 2.27 3.79 6.38
CA GLN A 78 1.22 3.61 7.39
C GLN A 78 1.43 2.33 8.18
N GLN A 79 1.78 1.23 7.51
CA GLN A 79 2.07 -0.05 8.17
C GLN A 79 3.24 0.07 9.14
N LEU A 80 4.36 0.65 8.69
CA LEU A 80 5.52 0.90 9.55
C LEU A 80 5.19 1.83 10.72
N HIS A 81 4.36 2.85 10.51
CA HIS A 81 3.91 3.72 11.61
C HIS A 81 3.15 2.93 12.68
N ARG A 82 2.24 2.03 12.27
CA ARG A 82 1.43 1.18 13.16
C ARG A 82 2.23 0.10 13.87
N GLU A 83 3.16 -0.55 13.16
CA GLU A 83 3.86 -1.74 13.65
C GLU A 83 5.13 -1.42 14.45
N LEU A 84 5.77 -0.28 14.17
CA LEU A 84 6.99 0.10 14.88
C LEU A 84 6.65 0.81 16.19
N ASN A 85 7.19 0.29 17.31
CA ASN A 85 7.13 0.89 18.66
C ASN A 85 5.72 1.35 19.08
N ASP A 86 5.62 2.38 19.91
CA ASP A 86 4.33 2.98 20.34
C ASP A 86 3.86 4.01 19.29
N PRO A 87 2.84 3.71 18.48
CA PRO A 87 2.34 4.61 17.44
C PRO A 87 1.67 5.86 18.01
N GLU A 88 1.04 5.77 19.19
CA GLU A 88 0.32 6.89 19.81
C GLU A 88 1.29 7.99 20.27
N GLN A 89 2.54 7.62 20.55
CA GLN A 89 3.60 8.54 20.91
C GLN A 89 4.43 9.04 19.71
N ARG A 90 3.99 8.77 18.48
CA ARG A 90 4.73 9.11 17.25
C ARG A 90 4.01 10.21 16.48
N GLU A 91 4.75 11.26 16.16
CA GLU A 91 4.34 12.20 15.13
C GLU A 91 4.65 11.58 13.76
N PHE A 92 3.60 11.32 12.99
CA PHE A 92 3.71 10.70 11.67
C PHE A 92 3.24 11.63 10.57
N SER A 93 4.06 11.76 9.53
CA SER A 93 3.74 12.56 8.35
C SER A 93 3.81 11.75 7.07
N HIS A 94 2.66 11.46 6.46
CA HIS A 94 2.58 10.77 5.19
C HIS A 94 2.48 11.78 4.04
N LYS A 95 3.60 12.03 3.36
CA LYS A 95 3.68 13.02 2.27
C LYS A 95 3.92 12.43 0.89
N ALA A 96 4.17 11.12 0.79
CA ALA A 96 4.30 10.41 -0.49
C ALA A 96 3.11 10.69 -1.43
N CYS A 97 3.39 10.84 -2.72
CA CYS A 97 2.41 11.33 -3.68
C CYS A 97 2.64 10.69 -5.05
N ALA A 98 1.59 10.12 -5.62
CA ALA A 98 1.67 9.42 -6.89
C ALA A 98 2.18 10.30 -8.05
N GLY A 99 2.91 9.67 -8.97
CA GLY A 99 3.44 10.31 -10.17
C GLY A 99 4.64 11.23 -9.96
N LYS A 100 5.11 11.43 -8.71
CA LYS A 100 6.24 12.30 -8.43
C LYS A 100 7.56 11.70 -8.91
N THR A 101 8.35 12.50 -9.60
CA THR A 101 9.75 12.22 -9.90
C THR A 101 10.64 12.50 -8.68
N ALA A 102 11.87 11.99 -8.69
CA ALA A 102 12.87 12.27 -7.66
C ALA A 102 13.09 13.79 -7.44
N GLU A 103 13.00 14.58 -8.50
CA GLU A 103 13.11 16.05 -8.42
C GLU A 103 11.91 16.67 -7.70
N GLU A 104 10.69 16.25 -8.05
CA GLU A 104 9.49 16.80 -7.42
C GLU A 104 9.32 16.37 -5.97
N ILE A 105 9.88 15.22 -5.57
CA ILE A 105 9.89 14.76 -4.18
C ILE A 105 10.59 15.77 -3.27
N ARG A 106 11.53 16.58 -3.77
CA ARG A 106 12.15 17.65 -2.98
C ARG A 106 11.14 18.64 -2.40
N ASN A 107 9.95 18.75 -2.99
CA ASN A 107 8.87 19.61 -2.50
C ASN A 107 8.03 18.96 -1.38
N GLN A 108 8.27 17.69 -1.04
CA GLN A 108 7.64 16.99 0.09
C GLN A 108 8.37 17.29 1.40
N HIS A 109 8.39 18.57 1.78
CA HIS A 109 9.14 19.08 2.93
C HIS A 109 8.79 18.35 4.24
N VAL A 110 9.80 18.13 5.07
CA VAL A 110 9.70 17.58 6.42
C VAL A 110 10.48 18.47 7.39
N ASP A 111 10.19 18.36 8.67
CA ASP A 111 10.91 19.11 9.69
C ASP A 111 12.34 18.61 9.83
N PHE A 112 13.27 19.52 10.15
CA PHE A 112 14.70 19.20 10.30
C PHE A 112 14.99 18.21 11.44
N ASP A 113 14.11 18.09 12.42
CA ASP A 113 14.21 17.17 13.54
C ASP A 113 13.47 15.84 13.29
N THR A 114 13.15 15.51 12.03
CA THR A 114 12.61 14.20 11.67
C THR A 114 13.65 13.10 11.92
N ASP A 115 13.30 12.13 12.76
CA ASP A 115 14.21 11.05 13.16
C ASP A 115 14.33 9.93 12.10
N LEU A 116 13.24 9.68 11.37
CA LEU A 116 13.16 8.63 10.36
C LEU A 116 12.43 9.13 9.12
N ILE A 117 13.03 8.88 7.95
CA ILE A 117 12.41 9.12 6.66
C ILE A 117 12.45 7.82 5.86
N THR A 118 11.31 7.39 5.35
CA THR A 118 11.26 6.38 4.29
C THR A 118 10.96 7.06 2.97
N LEU A 119 11.54 6.52 1.88
CA LEU A 119 11.49 7.16 0.58
C LEU A 119 11.36 6.11 -0.54
N SER A 120 10.46 6.37 -1.48
CA SER A 120 10.39 5.71 -2.78
C SER A 120 10.55 6.74 -3.89
N ALA A 121 11.38 6.44 -4.90
CA ALA A 121 11.62 7.34 -6.02
C ALA A 121 12.18 6.59 -7.22
N GLY A 122 12.12 7.22 -8.40
CA GLY A 122 12.87 6.82 -9.59
C GLY A 122 12.04 6.15 -10.68
N GLY A 123 10.96 5.43 -10.33
CA GLY A 123 10.11 4.77 -11.32
C GLY A 123 9.51 5.75 -12.34
N ASN A 124 9.09 6.92 -11.88
CA ASN A 124 8.56 7.98 -12.75
C ASN A 124 9.65 8.65 -13.60
N ASN A 125 10.89 8.72 -13.12
CA ASN A 125 12.01 9.29 -13.88
C ASN A 125 12.35 8.46 -15.11
N VAL A 126 12.28 7.13 -14.99
CA VAL A 126 12.55 6.20 -16.08
C VAL A 126 11.31 5.88 -16.92
N GLY A 127 10.16 6.50 -16.61
CA GLY A 127 8.91 6.27 -17.33
C GLY A 127 8.40 4.83 -17.22
N PHE A 128 8.57 4.19 -16.05
CA PHE A 128 8.26 2.76 -15.87
C PHE A 128 6.84 2.38 -16.30
N SER A 129 5.84 3.21 -16.00
CA SER A 129 4.46 2.99 -16.44
C SER A 129 4.32 2.97 -17.97
N ASN A 130 5.10 3.77 -18.71
CA ASN A 130 5.11 3.75 -20.17
C ASN A 130 5.74 2.46 -20.71
N LEU A 131 6.77 1.94 -20.04
CA LEU A 131 7.39 0.66 -20.40
C LEU A 131 6.43 -0.51 -20.18
N VAL A 132 5.78 -0.54 -19.01
CA VAL A 132 4.75 -1.54 -18.69
C VAL A 132 3.57 -1.45 -19.65
N ASP A 133 3.13 -0.25 -19.99
CA ASP A 133 2.08 -0.08 -20.99
C ASP A 133 2.52 -0.51 -22.39
N GLY A 134 3.71 -0.07 -22.84
CA GLY A 134 4.22 -0.39 -24.18
C GLY A 134 4.45 -1.88 -24.42
N CYS A 135 4.97 -2.58 -23.39
CA CYS A 135 5.43 -3.96 -23.51
C CYS A 135 4.43 -5.00 -22.97
N ILE A 136 3.63 -4.68 -21.95
CA ILE A 136 2.76 -5.66 -21.27
C ILE A 136 1.29 -5.41 -21.64
N TYR A 137 0.72 -4.28 -21.24
CA TYR A 137 -0.73 -4.10 -21.30
C TYR A 137 -1.26 -3.53 -22.61
N ARG A 138 -0.47 -2.67 -23.27
CA ARG A 138 -0.80 -1.99 -24.53
C ARG A 138 -2.11 -1.19 -24.45
N PHE A 139 -2.35 -0.50 -23.33
CA PHE A 139 -3.56 0.31 -23.12
C PHE A 139 -3.60 1.55 -24.02
N VAL A 140 -2.45 2.10 -24.46
CA VAL A 140 -2.45 3.23 -25.41
C VAL A 140 -3.06 2.80 -26.77
N PRO A 141 -4.22 3.38 -27.18
CA PRO A 141 -4.82 3.13 -28.48
C PRO A 141 -3.97 3.85 -29.53
N GLY A 142 -2.98 3.13 -30.07
CA GLY A 142 -1.95 3.74 -30.91
C GLY A 142 -1.17 2.76 -31.77
N ARG A 143 -1.79 1.64 -32.14
CA ARG A 143 -1.34 0.80 -33.26
C ARG A 143 -2.36 0.81 -34.42
N SER A 144 -3.28 1.78 -34.44
CA SER A 144 -4.08 2.11 -35.62
C SER A 144 -3.32 3.14 -36.50
N PRO A 145 -3.59 3.21 -37.81
CA PRO A 145 -2.89 4.09 -38.74
C PRO A 145 -2.80 5.58 -38.31
N VAL A 146 -3.72 6.07 -37.48
CA VAL A 146 -3.79 7.46 -37.00
C VAL A 146 -2.65 7.82 -36.02
N SER A 147 -2.17 6.87 -35.24
CA SER A 147 -1.05 7.06 -34.30
C SER A 147 0.32 7.25 -34.96
N ARG A 148 0.45 6.75 -36.20
CA ARG A 148 1.65 6.88 -37.03
C ARG A 148 1.85 8.33 -37.49
N LEU A 149 0.75 9.04 -37.77
CA LEU A 149 0.72 10.47 -38.10
C LEU A 149 1.13 11.38 -36.93
N TRP A 150 0.81 11.01 -35.69
CA TRP A 150 1.25 11.75 -34.49
C TRP A 150 2.75 11.58 -34.22
N LYS A 151 3.32 10.44 -34.61
CA LYS A 151 4.77 10.15 -34.53
C LYS A 151 5.58 11.00 -35.51
N GLU A 152 5.02 11.30 -36.69
CA GLU A 152 5.66 12.15 -37.71
C GLU A 152 5.54 13.66 -37.42
N THR A 153 4.45 14.10 -36.79
CA THR A 153 4.20 15.55 -36.55
C THR A 153 4.82 16.10 -35.26
N SER A 154 5.11 15.26 -34.27
CA SER A 154 5.56 15.74 -32.95
C SER A 154 7.07 15.65 -32.70
N GLY A 155 7.85 14.98 -33.57
CA GLY A 155 9.29 14.81 -33.43
C GLY A 155 9.75 14.11 -32.13
N ARG A 156 8.81 13.63 -31.30
CA ARG A 156 9.08 12.90 -30.07
C ARG A 156 8.66 11.45 -30.28
N ARG A 157 9.60 10.54 -30.04
CA ARG A 157 9.33 9.10 -29.99
C ARG A 157 8.37 8.82 -28.84
N ALA A 158 7.08 8.70 -29.13
CA ALA A 158 6.14 8.02 -28.25
C ALA A 158 6.57 6.55 -28.18
N GLY A 159 7.04 6.12 -27.01
CA GLY A 159 7.26 4.71 -26.71
C GLY A 159 8.48 4.08 -27.38
N GLU A 160 9.65 4.74 -27.40
CA GLU A 160 10.92 4.01 -27.51
C GLU A 160 11.27 3.36 -26.17
N SER A 161 10.36 2.56 -25.64
CA SER A 161 10.74 1.50 -24.74
C SER A 161 10.93 0.30 -25.66
N ASP A 162 12.14 0.15 -26.19
CA ASP A 162 12.55 -1.08 -26.87
C ASP A 162 12.35 -2.20 -25.86
N CYS A 163 11.25 -2.93 -26.00
CA CYS A 163 11.00 -4.13 -25.23
C CYS A 163 12.15 -5.08 -25.58
N LEU A 164 12.89 -5.53 -24.55
CA LEU A 164 14.06 -6.41 -24.68
C LEU A 164 13.81 -7.59 -25.63
#